data_AF-A0A1I3U075-F1
#
_entry.id   AF-A0A1I3U075-F1
#
_cell.length_a   1.000
_cell.length_b   1.000
_cell.length_c   1.000
_cell.angle_alpha   90.00
_cell.angle_beta   90.00
_cell.angle_gamma   90.00
#
_symmetry.space_group_name_H-M   'P 1'
#
loop_
_entity.id
_entity.type
_entity.pdbx_description
1 polymer ?
#
loop_
_entity_poly.entity_id
_entity_poly.type
_entity_poly.pdbx_seq_one_letter_code
_entity_poly.pdbx_strand_id
1 'polypeptide(L)'
;MNKTNIFSTFILSSAILMSCFSCKKNASTNSATNNTINAADSMCLSYQELAQKDIGNNTMKYYVFGMITVTDSIVEKYATMNVQVISKNCAMYPEFACYNKVIDNYLQSKK
;
A
#
# COMPACT_ATOMS: atom_id res chain seq x y z
N MET A 1 19.26 11.27 -61.08
CA MET A 1 20.34 11.97 -60.35
C MET A 1 19.89 12.19 -58.92
N ASN A 2 20.65 11.61 -57.99
CA ASN A 2 20.51 11.76 -56.55
C ASN A 2 20.64 13.23 -56.15
N LYS A 3 19.72 13.71 -55.31
CA LYS A 3 19.97 14.78 -54.35
C LYS A 3 19.58 14.29 -52.97
N THR A 4 20.40 13.37 -52.48
CA THR A 4 20.56 13.06 -51.07
C THR A 4 21.30 14.22 -50.41
N ASN A 5 20.99 14.48 -49.14
CA ASN A 5 21.74 15.32 -48.20
C ASN A 5 21.70 16.83 -48.46
N ILE A 6 20.81 17.51 -47.75
CA ILE A 6 21.11 18.47 -46.68
C ILE A 6 19.76 18.70 -46.02
N PHE A 7 19.53 18.13 -44.83
CA PHE A 7 18.65 18.64 -43.76
C PHE A 7 18.60 17.58 -42.66
N SER A 8 19.80 17.09 -42.30
CA SER A 8 20.00 16.50 -40.99
C SER A 8 20.09 17.66 -39.98
N THR A 9 19.68 17.39 -38.75
CA THR A 9 19.90 18.23 -37.55
C THR A 9 19.02 19.48 -37.34
N PHE A 10 17.70 19.44 -37.56
CA PHE A 10 16.80 20.36 -36.80
C PHE A 10 15.34 19.88 -36.63
N ILE A 11 15.10 18.56 -36.65
CA ILE A 11 13.80 17.99 -36.28
C ILE A 11 14.04 16.88 -35.24
N LEU A 12 14.61 17.27 -34.08
CA LEU A 12 14.72 16.37 -32.93
C LEU A 12 14.43 17.07 -31.60
N SER A 13 13.63 18.13 -31.60
CA SER A 13 13.38 18.89 -30.36
C SER A 13 11.97 19.49 -30.19
N SER A 14 11.02 19.21 -31.08
CA SER A 14 9.64 19.73 -30.96
C SER A 14 8.62 18.74 -30.36
N ALA A 15 9.03 17.54 -29.95
CA ALA A 15 8.13 16.55 -29.33
C ALA A 15 8.18 16.49 -27.78
N ILE A 16 8.82 17.46 -27.11
CA ILE A 16 9.00 17.42 -25.63
C ILE A 16 8.23 18.54 -24.90
N LEU A 17 7.53 19.45 -25.59
CA LEU A 17 6.85 20.57 -24.93
C LEU A 17 5.31 20.50 -24.92
N MET A 18 4.72 19.33 -25.15
CA MET A 18 3.27 19.13 -25.12
C MET A 18 2.75 18.24 -23.98
N SER A 19 3.48 18.17 -22.87
CA SER A 19 3.07 17.43 -21.66
C SER A 19 2.81 18.29 -20.41
N CYS A 20 2.92 19.63 -20.49
CA CYS A 20 2.82 20.48 -19.30
C CYS A 20 1.62 21.45 -19.23
N PHE A 21 0.67 21.43 -20.16
CA PHE A 21 -0.46 22.39 -20.15
C PHE A 21 -1.85 21.74 -20.28
N SER A 22 -2.17 20.78 -19.42
CA SER A 22 -3.58 20.45 -19.11
C SER A 22 -3.86 20.34 -17.61
N CYS A 23 -2.97 20.85 -16.76
CA CYS A 23 -3.28 21.15 -15.36
C CYS A 23 -4.06 22.47 -15.28
N LYS A 24 -5.32 22.49 -15.72
CA LYS A 24 -6.36 23.39 -15.18
C LYS A 24 -7.75 23.05 -15.73
N LYS A 25 -8.59 22.59 -14.81
CA LYS A 25 -10.06 22.35 -14.89
C LYS A 25 -10.48 21.15 -15.75
N ASN A 26 -11.18 20.16 -15.21
CA ASN A 26 -12.44 20.32 -14.47
C ASN A 26 -12.55 19.48 -13.19
N ALA A 27 -13.19 20.09 -12.19
CA ALA A 27 -13.42 19.65 -10.81
C ALA A 27 -14.37 18.43 -10.66
N SER A 28 -14.30 17.47 -11.57
CA SER A 28 -15.10 16.23 -11.52
C SER A 28 -14.25 15.00 -11.13
N THR A 29 -12.92 15.07 -11.25
CA THR A 29 -12.01 14.00 -10.82
C THR A 29 -11.53 14.11 -9.37
N ASN A 30 -11.65 15.27 -8.71
CA ASN A 30 -11.26 15.42 -7.30
C ASN A 30 -12.24 14.77 -6.31
N SER A 31 -13.53 14.64 -6.63
CA SER A 31 -14.47 13.88 -5.77
C SER A 31 -14.22 12.37 -5.83
N ALA A 32 -13.72 11.84 -6.95
CA ALA A 32 -13.38 10.43 -7.05
C ALA A 32 -12.10 10.09 -6.27
N THR A 33 -11.06 10.95 -6.35
CA THR A 33 -9.82 10.74 -5.61
C THR A 33 -10.00 10.92 -4.11
N ASN A 34 -10.75 11.94 -3.66
CA ASN A 34 -11.02 12.12 -2.23
C ASN A 34 -11.92 11.03 -1.65
N ASN A 35 -12.93 10.53 -2.39
CA ASN A 35 -13.74 9.42 -1.89
C ASN A 35 -12.95 8.12 -1.77
N THR A 36 -11.97 7.89 -2.66
CA THR A 36 -11.14 6.68 -2.61
C THR A 36 -10.09 6.78 -1.49
N ILE A 37 -9.52 7.97 -1.25
CA ILE A 37 -8.61 8.23 -0.12
C ILE A 37 -9.38 8.14 1.21
N ASN A 38 -10.55 8.77 1.32
CA ASN A 38 -11.40 8.69 2.52
C ASN A 38 -11.91 7.26 2.79
N ALA A 39 -12.16 6.46 1.76
CA ALA A 39 -12.53 5.05 1.92
C ALA A 39 -11.35 4.20 2.41
N ALA A 40 -10.14 4.41 1.87
CA ALA A 40 -8.93 3.72 2.35
C ALA A 40 -8.56 4.12 3.78
N ASP A 41 -8.70 5.40 4.14
CA ASP A 41 -8.44 5.90 5.49
C ASP A 41 -9.49 5.40 6.51
N SER A 42 -10.77 5.39 6.14
CA SER A 42 -11.83 4.85 7.00
C SER A 42 -11.73 3.34 7.22
N MET A 43 -11.34 2.59 6.20
CA MET A 43 -11.03 1.16 6.33
C MET A 43 -9.84 0.92 7.28
N CYS A 44 -8.78 1.74 7.17
CA CYS A 44 -7.63 1.66 8.06
C CYS A 44 -8.00 1.98 9.52
N LEU A 45 -8.85 2.99 9.76
CA LEU A 45 -9.32 3.35 11.11
C LEU A 45 -10.04 2.17 11.79
N SER A 46 -10.98 1.53 11.10
CA SER A 46 -11.73 0.40 11.68
C SER A 46 -10.83 -0.78 12.08
N TYR A 47 -9.77 -1.03 11.31
CA TYR A 47 -8.82 -2.10 11.61
C TYR A 47 -7.79 -1.71 12.66
N GLN A 48 -7.49 -0.41 12.81
CA GLN A 48 -6.71 0.08 13.95
C GLN A 48 -7.49 -0.10 15.26
N GLU A 49 -8.78 0.26 15.29
CA GLU A 49 -9.65 0.06 16.44
C GLU A 49 -9.79 -1.44 16.79
N LEU A 50 -9.97 -2.29 15.77
CA LEU A 50 -9.98 -3.73 15.94
C LEU A 50 -8.67 -4.25 16.55
N ALA A 51 -7.51 -3.77 16.08
CA ALA A 51 -6.22 -4.14 16.62
C ALA A 51 -6.06 -3.73 18.08
N GLN A 52 -6.47 -2.50 18.43
CA GLN A 52 -6.44 -2.02 19.82
C GLN A 52 -7.34 -2.84 20.74
N LYS A 53 -8.54 -3.22 20.26
CA LYS A 53 -9.45 -4.10 20.99
C LYS A 53 -8.84 -5.48 21.20
N ASP A 54 -8.26 -6.08 20.17
CA ASP A 54 -7.62 -7.39 20.25
C ASP A 54 -6.38 -7.37 21.16
N ILE A 55 -5.64 -6.25 21.21
CA ILE A 55 -4.58 -6.02 22.19
C ILE A 55 -5.14 -6.04 23.61
N GLY A 56 -6.21 -5.26 23.88
CA GLY A 56 -6.84 -5.18 25.20
C GLY A 56 -7.42 -6.51 25.68
N ASN A 57 -7.92 -7.32 24.75
CA ASN A 57 -8.47 -8.66 25.03
C ASN A 57 -7.42 -9.78 25.02
N ASN A 58 -6.17 -9.46 24.67
CA ASN A 58 -5.10 -10.44 24.51
C ASN A 58 -5.45 -11.55 23.48
N THR A 59 -6.06 -11.15 22.35
CA THR A 59 -6.48 -12.02 21.22
C THR A 59 -5.87 -11.55 19.90
N MET A 60 -4.64 -11.05 19.96
CA MET A 60 -3.93 -10.42 18.84
C MET A 60 -3.67 -11.41 17.69
N LYS A 61 -3.67 -10.89 16.47
CA LYS A 61 -3.36 -11.65 15.25
C LYS A 61 -2.19 -11.03 14.50
N TYR A 62 -1.61 -11.77 13.56
CA TYR A 62 -0.65 -11.24 12.60
C TYR A 62 -0.92 -11.84 11.23
N TYR A 63 -1.30 -11.01 10.27
CA TYR A 63 -1.70 -11.47 8.94
C TYR A 63 -0.48 -11.55 8.01
N VAL A 64 -0.24 -12.70 7.39
CA VAL A 64 0.84 -12.89 6.42
C VAL A 64 0.20 -13.04 5.03
N PHE A 65 0.75 -12.41 4.00
CA PHE A 65 0.17 -12.38 2.64
C PHE A 65 1.03 -13.09 1.61
N GLY A 66 0.44 -13.36 0.44
CA GLY A 66 1.10 -13.99 -0.70
C GLY A 66 1.27 -15.50 -0.51
N MET A 67 2.10 -16.10 -1.37
CA MET A 67 2.53 -17.50 -1.21
C MET A 67 3.70 -17.61 -0.21
N ILE A 68 3.67 -16.82 0.86
CA ILE A 68 4.67 -16.95 1.92
C ILE A 68 4.31 -18.20 2.70
N THR A 69 5.19 -19.19 2.67
CA THR A 69 5.10 -20.34 3.57
C THR A 69 5.27 -19.81 4.99
N VAL A 70 4.19 -19.83 5.77
CA VAL A 70 4.28 -19.57 7.22
C VAL A 70 5.15 -20.69 7.80
N THR A 71 6.39 -20.36 8.16
CA THR A 71 7.33 -21.29 8.77
C THR A 71 7.04 -21.43 10.26
N ASP A 72 7.39 -22.59 10.84
CA ASP A 72 7.25 -22.84 12.28
C ASP A 72 7.95 -21.75 13.10
N SER A 73 9.10 -21.25 12.64
CA SER A 73 9.83 -20.17 13.30
C SER A 73 9.06 -18.84 13.43
N ILE A 74 8.25 -18.48 12.44
CA ILE A 74 7.41 -17.27 12.49
C ILE A 74 6.25 -17.51 13.47
N VAL A 75 5.63 -18.68 13.39
CA VAL A 75 4.53 -19.05 14.30
C VAL A 75 5.02 -19.04 15.74
N GLU A 76 6.14 -19.68 16.03
CA GLU A 76 6.73 -19.74 17.37
C GLU A 76 7.07 -18.35 17.90
N LYS A 77 7.72 -17.51 17.09
CA LYS A 77 8.04 -16.12 17.45
C LYS A 77 6.79 -15.38 17.90
N TYR A 78 5.72 -15.41 17.13
CA TYR A 78 4.48 -14.69 17.46
C TYR A 78 3.67 -15.37 18.57
N ALA A 79 3.73 -16.71 18.70
CA ALA A 79 3.07 -17.46 19.76
C ALA A 79 3.63 -17.11 21.16
N THR A 80 4.95 -16.90 21.30
CA THR A 80 5.55 -16.44 22.57
C THR A 80 5.02 -15.08 23.04
N MET A 81 4.50 -14.28 22.11
CA MET A 81 3.90 -12.96 22.37
C MET A 81 2.37 -13.02 22.43
N ASN A 82 1.79 -14.22 22.46
CA ASN A 82 0.35 -14.48 22.39
C ASN A 82 -0.32 -13.83 21.16
N VAL A 83 0.36 -13.92 20.01
CA VAL A 83 -0.14 -13.43 18.72
C VAL A 83 -0.37 -14.61 17.77
N GLN A 84 -1.60 -14.74 17.26
CA GLN A 84 -1.96 -15.77 16.31
C GLN A 84 -1.57 -15.37 14.88
N VAL A 85 -0.72 -16.15 14.22
CA VAL A 85 -0.39 -15.93 12.81
C VAL A 85 -1.50 -16.46 11.91
N ILE A 86 -2.00 -15.62 11.00
CA ILE A 86 -3.03 -15.97 10.01
C ILE A 86 -2.47 -15.81 8.61
N SER A 87 -2.30 -16.93 7.90
CA SER A 87 -1.91 -16.89 6.49
C SER A 87 -3.09 -16.48 5.60
N LYS A 88 -2.84 -15.55 4.69
CA LYS A 88 -3.72 -15.12 3.62
C LYS A 88 -3.03 -15.41 2.30
N ASN A 89 -3.48 -16.45 1.60
CA ASN A 89 -2.92 -16.89 0.32
C ASN A 89 -3.35 -15.97 -0.84
N CYS A 90 -3.18 -14.66 -0.70
CA CYS A 90 -3.64 -13.63 -1.63
C CYS A 90 -2.75 -12.39 -1.56
N ALA A 91 -2.98 -11.42 -2.45
CA ALA A 91 -2.35 -10.12 -2.37
C ALA A 91 -2.66 -9.43 -1.03
N MET A 92 -1.78 -8.52 -0.61
CA MET A 92 -1.94 -7.76 0.62
C MET A 92 -3.17 -6.86 0.54
N TYR A 93 -4.04 -6.97 1.53
CA TYR A 93 -5.16 -6.04 1.71
C TYR A 93 -4.74 -4.89 2.64
N PRO A 94 -5.01 -3.62 2.27
CA PRO A 94 -4.62 -2.44 3.06
C PRO A 94 -5.07 -2.50 4.53
N GLU A 95 -6.24 -3.06 4.79
CA GLU A 95 -6.86 -3.13 6.12
C GLU A 95 -6.06 -4.00 7.10
N PHE A 96 -5.66 -5.18 6.64
CA PHE A 96 -4.84 -6.09 7.42
C PHE A 96 -3.40 -5.57 7.57
N ALA A 97 -2.89 -4.79 6.59
CA ALA A 97 -1.61 -4.09 6.74
C ALA A 97 -1.68 -3.01 7.83
N CYS A 98 -2.79 -2.25 7.89
CA CYS A 98 -3.04 -1.30 8.98
C CYS A 98 -3.10 -2.00 10.35
N TYR A 99 -3.80 -3.12 10.44
CA TYR A 99 -3.86 -3.93 11.66
C TYR A 99 -2.46 -4.39 12.11
N ASN A 100 -1.69 -5.01 11.20
CA ASN A 100 -0.34 -5.50 11.51
C ASN A 100 0.57 -4.38 12.01
N LYS A 101 0.47 -3.18 11.43
CA LYS A 101 1.26 -2.02 11.87
C LYS A 101 1.00 -1.66 13.32
N VAL A 102 -0.26 -1.72 13.78
CA VAL A 102 -0.61 -1.47 15.19
C VAL A 102 -0.02 -2.54 16.10
N ILE A 103 -0.12 -3.81 15.71
CA ILE A 103 0.46 -4.93 16.47
C ILE A 103 1.98 -4.79 16.54
N ASP A 104 2.67 -4.50 15.43
CA ASP A 104 4.12 -4.34 15.41
C ASP A 104 4.58 -3.21 16.33
N ASN A 105 3.89 -2.07 16.33
CA ASN A 105 4.19 -0.96 17.24
C ASN A 105 4.00 -1.36 18.72
N TYR A 106 2.93 -2.07 19.04
CA TYR A 106 2.66 -2.55 20.40
C TYR A 106 3.74 -3.53 20.87
N LEU A 107 4.09 -4.52 20.04
CA LEU A 107 5.12 -5.50 20.37
C LEU A 107 6.50 -4.85 20.53
N GLN A 108 6.81 -3.81 19.75
CA GLN A 108 8.04 -3.03 19.91
C GLN A 108 8.07 -2.25 21.23
N SER A 109 6.94 -1.67 21.66
CA SER A 109 6.87 -0.94 22.94
C SER A 109 7.00 -1.82 24.19
N LYS A 110 6.89 -3.15 24.04
CA LYS A 110 7.02 -4.12 25.13
C LYS A 110 8.43 -4.68 25.31
N LYS A 111 9.34 -4.38 24.38
CA LYS A 111 10.75 -4.78 24.45
C LYS A 111 11.56 -3.77 25.23
#